data_AF-D7TLW4-F1
#
_entry.id   AF-D7TLW4-F1
#
_cell.length_a   1.000
_cell.length_b   1.000
_cell.length_c   1.000
_cell.angle_alpha   90.00
_cell.angle_beta   90.00
_cell.angle_gamma   90.00
#
_symmetry.space_group_name_H-M   'P 1'
#
loop_
_entity.id
_entity.type
_entity.pdbx_description
1 polymer ?
#
loop_
_entity_poly.entity_id
_entity_poly.type
_entity_poly.pdbx_seq_one_letter_code
_entity_poly.pdbx_strand_id
1 'polypeptide(L)'
;MGIFCDDAVLIQKGNKPGEPCSITINCPDKAGLGCDLCRIILEFGLCIARGDFSTDGRWCYIVFSFVPCPSSLKIDWESLKNRLLSACPSPLFSYCFNQQYGSSPSPVYMLKLFCLDRNGLLHDVTKVLSELEFTIERVKVMTTPDGRVLDLFFITDGMELLHTKKRQDDTCARLLAVLGEFNVICEIQLAGPEYRSQQGCSSLSPEIAEELFGSELLDNKSNMTKLENGTITVDNFLSPAHTLLQIQCLDQKGLFYDIMRTSKDCNIQIAYGRFNPSVKGYRNMDLFIQKTDGKKIIDPEYQASLCSRLKEEMLHPLRVTITNRGPDAELLVANPVELSGKGRPRVFYDVTCTLKTLGICIFSGEIVRHSTSNREWEVYRFRLEESVEFPLTSSRSRSQIVDRVKRTLMGW
;
A
#
# COMPACT_ATOMS: atom_id res chain seq x y z
N MET A 1 33.64 14.23 -0.19
CA MET A 1 33.16 14.48 -1.57
C MET A 1 31.68 14.72 -1.48
N GLY A 2 31.21 15.93 -1.80
CA GLY A 2 29.79 16.26 -1.74
C GLY A 2 29.06 15.60 -2.92
N ILE A 3 28.11 14.73 -2.64
CA ILE A 3 27.17 14.23 -3.64
C ILE A 3 26.24 15.40 -3.96
N PHE A 4 26.16 15.81 -5.22
CA PHE A 4 25.16 16.77 -5.66
C PHE A 4 23.77 16.16 -5.49
N CYS A 5 22.77 16.95 -5.08
CA CYS A 5 21.41 16.48 -4.78
C CYS A 5 20.79 15.68 -5.96
N ASP A 6 21.16 16.01 -7.21
CA ASP A 6 20.67 15.35 -8.42
C ASP A 6 21.18 13.91 -8.64
N ASP A 7 22.28 13.55 -7.99
CA ASP A 7 22.90 12.20 -8.03
C ASP A 7 22.42 11.30 -6.89
N ALA A 8 21.59 11.81 -5.97
CA ALA A 8 21.09 11.04 -4.85
C ALA A 8 20.15 9.91 -5.28
N VAL A 9 19.46 10.06 -6.41
CA VAL A 9 18.59 9.02 -7.01
C VAL A 9 18.91 8.88 -8.50
N LEU A 10 19.36 7.69 -8.88
CA LEU A 10 19.66 7.33 -10.26
C LEU A 10 18.72 6.22 -10.71
N ILE A 11 18.02 6.46 -11.83
CA ILE A 11 17.13 5.46 -12.44
C ILE A 11 17.75 5.03 -13.77
N GLN A 12 18.08 3.75 -13.89
CA GLN A 12 18.53 3.15 -15.14
C GLN A 12 17.41 2.24 -15.68
N LYS A 13 16.99 2.52 -16.92
CA LYS A 13 15.98 1.73 -17.59
C LYS A 13 16.62 0.50 -18.24
N GLY A 14 15.94 -0.64 -18.22
CA GLY A 14 16.36 -1.82 -18.97
C GLY A 14 16.49 -1.49 -20.46
N ASN A 15 17.54 -1.97 -21.10
CA ASN A 15 17.81 -1.68 -22.51
C ASN A 15 16.90 -2.51 -23.44
N LYS A 16 16.32 -3.60 -22.93
CA LYS A 16 15.42 -4.51 -23.65
C LYS A 16 14.10 -4.73 -22.90
N PRO A 17 13.00 -5.04 -23.61
CA PRO A 17 11.75 -5.45 -22.96
C PRO A 17 11.99 -6.72 -22.12
N GLY A 18 11.69 -6.63 -20.82
CA GLY A 18 11.89 -7.71 -19.85
C GLY A 18 13.19 -7.63 -19.03
N GLU A 19 14.13 -6.74 -19.37
CA GLU A 19 15.25 -6.44 -18.48
C GLU A 19 14.76 -5.60 -17.29
N PRO A 20 15.14 -5.95 -16.04
CA PRO A 20 14.72 -5.20 -14.87
C PRO A 20 15.36 -3.81 -14.91
N CYS A 21 14.55 -2.78 -14.64
CA CYS A 21 15.06 -1.44 -14.39
C CYS A 21 15.74 -1.42 -13.01
N SER A 22 16.70 -0.52 -12.83
CA SER A 22 17.38 -0.33 -11.54
C SER A 22 17.23 1.10 -11.02
N ILE A 23 17.06 1.22 -9.70
CA ILE A 23 17.04 2.46 -8.95
C ILE A 23 18.20 2.35 -7.96
N THR A 24 19.11 3.31 -8.00
CA THR A 24 20.18 3.47 -7.01
C THR A 24 19.91 4.74 -6.23
N ILE A 25 19.94 4.64 -4.90
CA ILE A 25 19.69 5.75 -3.98
C ILE A 25 20.89 5.84 -3.05
N ASN A 26 21.44 7.04 -2.94
CA ASN A 26 22.55 7.37 -2.06
C ASN A 26 22.24 8.68 -1.34
N CYS A 27 21.80 8.58 -0.09
CA CYS A 27 21.34 9.72 0.69
C CYS A 27 21.59 9.52 2.19
N PRO A 28 21.48 10.58 3.01
CA PRO A 28 21.53 10.43 4.45
C PRO A 28 20.45 9.47 4.94
N ASP A 29 20.75 8.73 6.01
CA ASP A 29 19.80 7.77 6.57
C ASP A 29 18.74 8.47 7.42
N LYS A 30 17.53 7.90 7.42
CA LYS A 30 16.46 8.26 8.36
C LYS A 30 15.69 7.01 8.76
N ALA A 31 15.19 7.00 9.98
CA ALA A 31 14.32 5.92 10.45
C ALA A 31 13.12 5.75 9.50
N GLY A 32 12.91 4.52 9.02
CA GLY A 32 11.80 4.18 8.13
C GLY A 32 12.00 4.54 6.65
N LEU A 33 13.17 5.03 6.23
CA LEU A 33 13.44 5.39 4.83
C LEU A 33 13.14 4.23 3.86
N GLY A 34 13.62 3.03 4.16
CA GLY A 34 13.37 1.84 3.32
C GLY A 34 11.89 1.54 3.12
N CYS A 35 11.07 1.76 4.16
CA CYS A 35 9.61 1.62 4.09
C CYS A 35 9.00 2.67 3.15
N ASP A 36 9.37 3.94 3.33
CA ASP A 36 8.88 5.05 2.51
C ASP A 36 9.23 4.85 1.02
N LEU A 37 10.46 4.41 0.73
CA LEU A 37 10.93 4.17 -0.64
C LEU A 37 10.22 2.97 -1.29
N CYS A 38 10.12 1.84 -0.59
CA CYS A 38 9.42 0.65 -1.10
C CYS A 38 7.95 0.96 -1.42
N ARG A 39 7.34 1.82 -0.60
CA ARG A 39 5.98 2.27 -0.82
C ARG A 39 5.83 3.13 -2.07
N ILE A 40 6.68 4.13 -2.26
CA ILE A 40 6.64 4.99 -3.46
C ILE A 40 6.76 4.13 -4.72
N ILE A 41 7.70 3.17 -4.72
CA ILE A 41 7.85 2.22 -5.83
C ILE A 41 6.53 1.45 -6.07
N LEU A 42 5.88 0.98 -5.00
CA LEU A 42 4.59 0.28 -5.09
C LEU A 42 3.43 1.18 -5.55
N GLU A 43 3.40 2.45 -5.16
CA GLU A 43 2.42 3.47 -5.61
C GLU A 43 2.47 3.66 -7.12
N PHE A 44 3.68 3.68 -7.71
CA PHE A 44 3.89 3.75 -9.16
C PHE A 44 3.63 2.41 -9.88
N GLY A 45 3.19 1.37 -9.14
CA GLY A 45 2.89 0.07 -9.71
C GLY A 45 4.10 -0.72 -10.15
N LEU A 46 5.24 -0.48 -9.51
CA LEU A 46 6.46 -1.25 -9.70
C LEU A 46 6.58 -2.33 -8.62
N CYS A 47 7.03 -3.50 -9.04
CA CYS A 47 7.25 -4.66 -8.19
C CYS A 47 8.77 -4.83 -8.05
N ILE A 48 9.31 -4.68 -6.83
CA ILE A 48 10.75 -4.89 -6.58
C ILE A 48 11.05 -6.36 -6.85
N ALA A 49 12.07 -6.66 -7.65
CA ALA A 49 12.52 -8.00 -8.02
C ALA A 49 13.78 -8.40 -7.22
N ARG A 50 14.69 -7.45 -6.99
CA ARG A 50 15.91 -7.61 -6.20
C ARG A 50 16.16 -6.32 -5.42
N GLY A 51 16.76 -6.42 -4.25
CA GLY A 51 17.18 -5.25 -3.49
C GLY A 51 18.45 -5.54 -2.72
N ASP A 52 19.39 -4.60 -2.71
CA ASP A 52 20.56 -4.62 -1.85
C ASP A 52 20.61 -3.26 -1.17
N PHE A 53 20.65 -3.22 0.15
CA PHE A 53 20.81 -1.97 0.88
C PHE A 53 21.75 -2.09 2.07
N SER A 54 22.45 -1.01 2.36
CA SER A 54 23.38 -0.88 3.47
C SER A 54 23.27 0.51 4.06
N THR A 55 23.37 0.62 5.38
CA THR A 55 23.46 1.90 6.09
C THR A 55 24.53 1.83 7.17
N ASP A 56 25.20 2.95 7.41
CA ASP A 56 26.07 3.16 8.58
C ASP A 56 25.36 3.94 9.71
N GLY A 57 24.04 4.16 9.56
CA GLY A 57 23.20 4.95 10.45
C GLY A 57 23.24 6.47 10.18
N ARG A 58 24.10 6.93 9.27
CA ARG A 58 24.19 8.33 8.82
C ARG A 58 23.93 8.48 7.34
N TRP A 59 24.40 7.53 6.55
CA TRP A 59 24.26 7.42 5.12
C TRP A 59 23.75 6.03 4.76
N CYS A 60 22.89 5.98 3.77
CA CYS A 60 22.40 4.73 3.22
C CYS A 60 22.71 4.66 1.72
N TYR A 61 22.98 3.45 1.27
CA TYR A 61 23.14 3.09 -0.13
C TYR A 61 22.16 1.96 -0.44
N ILE A 62 21.23 2.20 -1.35
CA ILE A 62 20.11 1.31 -1.67
C ILE A 62 20.09 1.09 -3.18
N VAL A 63 20.04 -0.16 -3.60
CA VAL A 63 19.88 -0.56 -5.01
C VAL A 63 18.67 -1.47 -5.11
N PHE A 64 17.67 -1.06 -5.88
CA PHE A 64 16.53 -1.89 -6.23
C PHE A 64 16.56 -2.24 -7.70
N SER A 65 16.39 -3.51 -8.05
CA SER A 65 15.97 -3.93 -9.38
C SER A 65 14.47 -4.22 -9.33
N PHE A 66 13.72 -3.76 -10.32
CA PHE A 66 12.26 -3.87 -10.31
C PHE A 66 11.72 -4.12 -11.71
N VAL A 67 10.51 -4.66 -11.73
CA VAL A 67 9.74 -4.94 -12.94
C VAL A 67 8.39 -4.23 -12.85
N PRO A 68 7.83 -3.72 -13.96
CA PRO A 68 6.46 -3.24 -13.97
C PRO A 68 5.53 -4.36 -13.50
N CYS A 69 4.62 -4.07 -12.56
CA CYS A 69 3.59 -5.05 -12.22
C CYS A 69 2.64 -5.22 -13.43
N PRO A 70 1.94 -6.36 -13.59
CA PRO A 70 1.13 -6.67 -14.79
C PRO A 70 0.01 -5.67 -15.13
N SER A 71 -0.35 -4.78 -14.19
CA SER A 71 -1.32 -3.70 -14.44
C SER A 71 -0.70 -2.59 -15.31
N SER A 72 -1.23 -2.37 -16.52
CA SER A 72 -0.71 -1.45 -17.53
C SER A 72 -0.84 0.04 -17.16
N LEU A 73 0.00 0.53 -16.26
CA LEU A 73 0.13 1.97 -16.01
C LEU A 73 1.33 2.53 -16.78
N LYS A 74 1.12 3.69 -17.41
CA LYS A 74 2.22 4.47 -17.95
C LYS A 74 2.97 5.10 -16.79
N ILE A 75 4.23 4.69 -16.61
CA ILE A 75 5.07 5.18 -15.52
C ILE A 75 5.70 6.50 -15.94
N ASP A 76 5.45 7.56 -15.16
CA ASP A 76 6.22 8.80 -15.24
C ASP A 76 7.51 8.64 -14.42
N TRP A 77 8.62 8.44 -15.14
CA TRP A 77 9.93 8.22 -14.54
C TRP A 77 10.50 9.46 -13.87
N GLU A 78 10.14 10.66 -14.35
CA GLU A 78 10.61 11.91 -13.77
C GLU A 78 9.88 12.17 -12.46
N SER A 79 8.56 11.96 -12.44
CA SER A 79 7.80 12.05 -11.20
C SER A 79 8.23 11.02 -10.16
N LEU A 80 8.48 9.77 -10.58
CA LEU A 80 9.06 8.75 -9.69
C LEU A 80 10.39 9.20 -9.09
N LYS A 81 11.30 9.75 -9.91
CA LYS A 81 12.59 10.27 -9.42
C LYS A 81 12.37 11.38 -8.39
N ASN A 82 11.48 12.33 -8.67
CA ASN A 82 11.18 13.45 -7.78
C ASN A 82 10.56 12.99 -6.45
N ARG A 83 9.65 12.02 -6.47
CA ARG A 83 9.04 11.41 -5.29
C ARG A 83 10.06 10.67 -4.42
N LEU A 84 10.97 9.93 -5.04
CA LEU A 84 12.04 9.25 -4.31
C LEU A 84 13.01 10.26 -3.70
N LEU A 85 13.36 11.33 -4.42
CA LEU A 85 14.19 12.42 -3.92
C LEU A 85 13.54 13.14 -2.74
N SER A 86 12.24 13.45 -2.81
CA SER A 86 11.53 14.13 -1.72
C SER A 86 11.43 13.28 -0.45
N ALA A 87 11.45 11.95 -0.59
CA ALA A 87 11.52 11.04 0.54
C ALA A 87 12.92 10.97 1.18
N CYS A 88 13.97 11.29 0.42
CA CYS A 88 15.35 11.29 0.91
C CYS A 88 15.62 12.51 1.81
N PRO A 89 16.32 12.36 2.95
CA PRO A 89 16.75 13.50 3.74
C PRO A 89 17.73 14.38 2.95
N SER A 90 17.65 15.70 3.15
CA SER A 90 18.60 16.62 2.53
C SER A 90 19.98 16.57 3.22
N PRO A 91 21.10 16.55 2.47
CA PRO A 91 22.46 16.58 3.03
C PRO A 91 22.76 17.81 3.88
N LEU A 92 22.09 18.94 3.61
CA LEU A 92 22.26 20.19 4.35
C LEU A 92 21.65 20.14 5.77
N PHE A 93 20.78 19.16 6.03
CA PHE A 93 20.08 19.00 7.31
C PHE A 93 20.73 17.96 8.24
N SER A 94 21.76 17.23 7.80
CA SER A 94 22.44 16.20 8.61
C SER A 94 23.18 16.74 9.85
N TYR A 95 23.34 18.06 9.99
CA TYR A 95 23.98 18.71 11.15
C TYR A 95 23.01 19.20 12.23
N CYS A 96 21.69 19.21 11.98
CA CYS A 96 20.70 19.58 13.00
C CYS A 96 20.00 18.31 13.51
N PHE A 97 20.56 17.75 14.60
CA PHE A 97 19.92 16.68 15.38
C PHE A 97 18.49 17.08 15.80
N ASN A 98 17.57 16.12 15.68
CA ASN A 98 16.25 16.08 16.33
C ASN A 98 15.28 17.25 16.06
N GLN A 99 14.88 17.45 14.81
CA GLN A 99 13.53 17.95 14.56
C GLN A 99 12.69 16.80 13.99
N GLN A 100 11.78 16.30 14.82
CA GLN A 100 10.56 15.65 14.33
C GLN A 100 9.87 16.67 13.44
N TYR A 101 10.18 16.67 12.14
CA TYR A 101 9.35 17.34 11.16
C TYR A 101 8.05 16.54 11.10
N GLY A 102 7.08 16.95 11.91
CA GLY A 102 5.69 16.78 11.54
C GLY A 102 5.51 17.57 10.25
N SER A 103 5.71 16.92 9.11
CA SER A 103 5.29 17.46 7.82
C SER A 103 3.84 17.91 8.02
N SER A 104 3.55 19.20 7.82
CA SER A 104 2.17 19.66 7.84
C SER A 104 1.39 18.74 6.91
N PRO A 105 0.28 18.13 7.37
CA PRO A 105 -0.44 17.15 6.56
C PRO A 105 -0.81 17.81 5.23
N SER A 106 -0.48 17.15 4.13
CA SER A 106 -0.80 17.65 2.79
C SER A 106 -2.29 18.00 2.75
N PRO A 107 -2.67 19.14 2.14
CA PRO A 107 -4.06 19.56 2.12
C PRO A 107 -4.92 18.50 1.44
N VAL A 108 -6.02 18.14 2.10
CA VAL A 108 -7.01 17.20 1.57
C VAL A 108 -8.00 17.97 0.72
N TYR A 109 -8.26 17.50 -0.48
CA TYR A 109 -9.25 18.06 -1.40
C TYR A 109 -10.43 17.11 -1.54
N MET A 110 -11.63 17.66 -1.64
CA MET A 110 -12.83 16.92 -2.01
C MET A 110 -13.05 17.06 -3.51
N LEU A 111 -12.93 15.95 -4.22
CA LEU A 111 -13.36 15.78 -5.60
C LEU A 111 -14.78 15.20 -5.60
N LYS A 112 -15.71 15.94 -6.18
CA LYS A 112 -17.11 15.55 -6.32
C LYS A 112 -17.40 15.23 -7.79
N LEU A 113 -17.86 14.00 -8.03
CA LEU A 113 -18.27 13.51 -9.33
C LEU A 113 -19.77 13.21 -9.32
N PHE A 114 -20.46 13.69 -10.34
CA PHE A 114 -21.86 13.31 -10.61
C PHE A 114 -22.00 12.92 -12.06
N CYS A 115 -22.36 11.67 -12.34
CA CYS A 115 -22.48 11.15 -13.69
C CYS A 115 -23.44 9.95 -13.76
N LEU A 116 -23.73 9.48 -14.97
CA LEU A 116 -24.52 8.26 -15.17
C LEU A 116 -23.71 7.04 -14.74
N ASP A 117 -24.35 6.12 -14.00
CA ASP A 117 -23.67 4.92 -13.55
C ASP A 117 -23.40 3.95 -14.72
N ARG A 118 -22.30 3.22 -14.63
CA ARG A 118 -21.97 2.11 -15.52
C ARG A 118 -21.00 1.14 -14.86
N ASN A 119 -21.04 -0.12 -15.30
CA ASN A 119 -20.14 -1.15 -14.79
C ASN A 119 -18.68 -0.74 -14.94
N GLY A 120 -17.95 -0.74 -13.81
CA GLY A 120 -16.53 -0.41 -13.77
C GLY A 120 -16.20 1.09 -13.78
N LEU A 121 -17.19 1.98 -13.69
CA LEU A 121 -17.00 3.44 -13.61
C LEU A 121 -16.03 3.84 -12.50
N LEU A 122 -16.25 3.31 -11.29
CA LEU A 122 -15.42 3.60 -10.12
C LEU A 122 -13.95 3.21 -10.36
N HIS A 123 -13.70 2.11 -11.07
CA HIS A 123 -12.33 1.72 -11.42
C HIS A 123 -11.72 2.68 -12.43
N ASP A 124 -12.48 3.11 -13.44
CA ASP A 124 -11.99 4.03 -14.47
C ASP A 124 -11.61 5.39 -13.86
N VAL A 125 -12.42 5.91 -12.94
CA VAL A 125 -12.07 7.11 -12.13
C VAL A 125 -10.82 6.86 -11.30
N THR A 126 -10.78 5.76 -10.55
CA THR A 126 -9.64 5.40 -9.69
C THR A 126 -8.35 5.25 -10.49
N LYS A 127 -8.43 4.76 -11.73
CA LYS A 127 -7.30 4.67 -12.64
C LYS A 127 -6.77 6.05 -13.01
N VAL A 128 -7.64 6.98 -13.38
CA VAL A 128 -7.23 8.37 -13.66
C VAL A 128 -6.58 9.00 -12.42
N LEU A 129 -7.18 8.82 -11.24
CA LEU A 129 -6.63 9.33 -9.99
C LEU A 129 -5.24 8.76 -9.69
N SER A 130 -5.06 7.45 -9.88
CA SER A 130 -3.77 6.78 -9.70
C SER A 130 -2.72 7.25 -10.72
N GLU A 131 -3.10 7.47 -11.98
CA GLU A 131 -2.20 7.99 -13.01
C GLU A 131 -1.83 9.47 -12.81
N LEU A 132 -2.65 10.21 -12.06
CA LEU A 132 -2.38 11.58 -11.64
C LEU A 132 -1.65 11.62 -10.28
N GLU A 133 -1.32 10.47 -9.68
CA GLU A 133 -0.66 10.38 -8.37
C GLU A 133 -1.49 10.97 -7.21
N PHE A 134 -2.81 10.93 -7.34
CA PHE A 134 -3.71 11.22 -6.23
C PHE A 134 -3.84 10.00 -5.32
N THR A 135 -3.74 10.23 -4.02
CA THR A 135 -4.05 9.22 -3.00
C THR A 135 -5.46 9.45 -2.48
N ILE A 136 -6.30 8.42 -2.52
CA ILE A 136 -7.65 8.46 -1.97
C ILE A 136 -7.56 8.15 -0.47
N GLU A 137 -7.81 9.14 0.37
CA GLU A 137 -7.84 8.95 1.83
C GLU A 137 -9.22 8.48 2.29
N ARG A 138 -10.27 9.03 1.68
CA ARG A 138 -11.64 8.64 1.93
C ARG A 138 -12.43 8.67 0.63
N VAL A 139 -13.44 7.83 0.57
CA VAL A 139 -14.38 7.82 -0.55
C VAL A 139 -15.78 7.60 0.00
N LYS A 140 -16.76 8.19 -0.67
CA LYS A 140 -18.17 7.89 -0.47
C LYS A 140 -18.81 7.80 -1.85
N VAL A 141 -19.05 6.58 -2.29
CA VAL A 141 -19.73 6.27 -3.57
C VAL A 141 -21.20 6.03 -3.26
N MET A 142 -22.10 6.65 -4.02
CA MET A 142 -23.53 6.55 -3.79
C MET A 142 -24.27 6.49 -5.14
N THR A 143 -24.97 5.39 -5.38
CA THR A 143 -25.88 5.29 -6.53
C THR A 143 -27.24 5.88 -6.17
N THR A 144 -27.74 6.81 -6.97
CA THR A 144 -29.04 7.44 -6.79
C THR A 144 -30.15 6.66 -7.51
N PRO A 145 -31.41 6.73 -7.06
CA PRO A 145 -32.51 5.93 -7.64
C PRO A 145 -32.82 6.18 -9.12
N ASP A 146 -32.32 7.29 -9.67
CA ASP A 146 -32.43 7.69 -11.08
C ASP A 146 -31.30 7.11 -11.96
N GLY A 147 -30.46 6.22 -11.43
CA GLY A 147 -29.36 5.57 -12.16
C GLY A 147 -28.11 6.44 -12.33
N ARG A 148 -27.98 7.51 -11.55
CA ARG A 148 -26.75 8.32 -11.47
C ARG A 148 -25.91 7.93 -10.27
N VAL A 149 -24.64 8.34 -10.27
CA VAL A 149 -23.76 8.24 -9.11
C VAL A 149 -23.40 9.62 -8.60
N LEU A 150 -23.33 9.76 -7.28
CA LEU A 150 -22.71 10.88 -6.60
C LEU A 150 -21.53 10.35 -5.79
N ASP A 151 -20.34 10.57 -6.31
CA ASP A 151 -19.11 10.09 -5.71
C ASP A 151 -18.32 11.26 -5.13
N LEU A 152 -17.98 11.13 -3.85
CA LEU A 152 -17.14 12.07 -3.12
C LEU A 152 -15.81 11.39 -2.80
N PHE A 153 -14.73 11.87 -3.40
CA PHE A 153 -13.37 11.42 -3.12
C PHE A 153 -12.66 12.48 -2.31
N PHE A 154 -12.10 12.10 -1.18
CA PHE A 154 -11.17 12.93 -0.42
C PHE A 154 -9.76 12.49 -0.78
N ILE A 155 -9.06 13.35 -1.51
CA ILE A 155 -7.78 13.04 -2.13
C ILE A 155 -6.67 13.97 -1.65
N THR A 156 -5.46 13.43 -1.59
CA THR A 156 -4.22 14.19 -1.46
C THR A 156 -3.41 14.11 -2.74
N ASP A 157 -2.76 15.21 -3.12
CA ASP A 157 -1.94 15.30 -4.32
C ASP A 157 -0.49 14.93 -4.03
N GLY A 158 -0.03 13.83 -4.65
CA GLY A 158 1.34 13.38 -4.52
C GLY A 158 2.38 14.36 -5.08
N MET A 159 1.97 15.25 -5.98
CA MET A 159 2.79 16.32 -6.55
C MET A 159 2.66 17.65 -5.77
N GLU A 160 1.71 17.75 -4.84
CA GLU A 160 1.39 18.98 -4.09
C GLU A 160 1.02 20.20 -4.95
N LEU A 161 0.53 19.99 -6.17
CA LEU A 161 0.18 21.03 -7.15
C LEU A 161 -1.33 21.33 -7.24
N LEU A 162 -2.19 20.58 -6.55
CA LEU A 162 -3.65 20.68 -6.63
C LEU A 162 -4.21 22.00 -6.08
N HIS A 163 -3.38 22.80 -5.40
CA HIS A 163 -3.70 24.18 -5.06
C HIS A 163 -3.75 25.11 -6.29
N THR A 164 -3.16 24.70 -7.42
CA THR A 164 -3.15 25.48 -8.66
C THR A 164 -4.38 25.18 -9.52
N LYS A 165 -4.95 26.23 -10.13
CA LYS A 165 -6.10 26.08 -11.03
C LYS A 165 -5.79 25.20 -12.24
N LYS A 166 -4.58 25.32 -12.80
CA LYS A 166 -4.13 24.49 -13.92
C LYS A 166 -4.20 22.99 -13.61
N ARG A 167 -3.70 22.57 -12.44
CA ARG A 167 -3.76 21.16 -12.01
C ARG A 167 -5.18 20.67 -11.82
N GLN A 168 -6.07 21.51 -11.30
CA GLN A 168 -7.50 21.21 -11.16
C GLN A 168 -8.18 21.06 -12.52
N ASP A 169 -7.98 22.02 -13.43
CA ASP A 169 -8.55 22.02 -14.78
C ASP A 169 -8.08 20.78 -15.58
N ASP A 170 -6.77 20.47 -15.54
CA ASP A 170 -6.18 19.29 -16.18
C ASP A 170 -6.77 17.98 -15.60
N THR A 171 -6.98 17.93 -14.27
CA THR A 171 -7.60 16.78 -13.59
C THR A 171 -9.04 16.59 -14.01
N CYS A 172 -9.84 17.66 -14.01
CA CYS A 172 -11.23 17.63 -14.45
C CYS A 172 -11.33 17.20 -15.92
N ALA A 173 -10.48 17.75 -16.80
CA ALA A 173 -10.47 17.37 -18.22
C ALA A 173 -10.18 15.87 -18.44
N ARG A 174 -9.20 15.32 -17.70
CA ARG A 174 -8.88 13.88 -17.72
C ARG A 174 -10.05 13.01 -17.25
N LEU A 175 -10.72 13.42 -16.18
CA LEU A 175 -11.88 12.69 -15.64
C LEU A 175 -13.06 12.76 -16.61
N LEU A 176 -13.39 13.94 -17.14
CA LEU A 176 -14.47 14.12 -18.12
C LEU A 176 -14.25 13.28 -19.38
N ALA A 177 -13.00 13.17 -19.87
CA ALA A 177 -12.66 12.34 -21.02
C ALA A 177 -13.00 10.84 -20.80
N VAL A 178 -12.97 10.37 -19.55
CA VAL A 178 -13.28 8.98 -19.20
C VAL A 178 -14.77 8.79 -18.89
N LEU A 179 -15.39 9.78 -18.25
CA LEU A 179 -16.79 9.75 -17.83
C LEU A 179 -17.77 9.98 -19.01
N GLY A 180 -17.33 10.67 -20.06
CA GLY A 180 -18.15 11.06 -21.20
C GLY A 180 -18.69 12.50 -21.07
N GLU A 181 -19.28 13.02 -22.15
CA GLU A 181 -19.60 14.46 -22.27
C GLU A 181 -20.97 14.86 -21.70
N PHE A 182 -21.88 13.92 -21.48
CA PHE A 182 -23.27 14.25 -21.12
C PHE A 182 -23.49 14.34 -19.61
N ASN A 183 -23.85 15.54 -19.14
CA ASN A 183 -24.33 15.82 -17.77
C ASN A 183 -23.38 15.37 -16.64
N VAL A 184 -22.07 15.46 -16.85
CA VAL A 184 -21.08 15.18 -15.82
C VAL A 184 -20.74 16.44 -15.04
N ILE A 185 -20.79 16.36 -13.72
CA ILE A 185 -20.26 17.41 -12.82
C ILE A 185 -18.95 16.88 -12.23
N CYS A 186 -17.89 17.68 -12.35
CA CYS A 186 -16.59 17.41 -11.76
C CYS A 186 -16.12 18.68 -11.05
N GLU A 187 -16.17 18.67 -9.72
CA GLU A 187 -15.82 19.81 -8.87
C GLU A 187 -14.71 19.41 -7.90
N ILE A 188 -13.68 20.25 -7.78
CA ILE A 188 -12.58 20.07 -6.83
C ILE A 188 -12.58 21.27 -5.87
N GLN A 189 -12.65 20.99 -4.58
CA GLN A 189 -12.57 22.01 -3.54
C GLN A 189 -11.70 21.54 -2.38
N LEU A 190 -11.16 22.48 -1.59
CA LEU A 190 -10.47 22.13 -0.36
C LEU A 190 -11.47 21.48 0.61
N ALA A 191 -11.10 20.38 1.26
CA ALA A 191 -11.99 19.70 2.18
C ALA A 191 -12.26 20.58 3.41
N GLY A 192 -13.54 20.79 3.75
CA GLY A 192 -13.93 21.59 4.91
C GLY A 192 -13.84 20.82 6.23
N PRO A 193 -14.21 21.45 7.37
CA PRO A 193 -14.14 20.85 8.70
C PRO A 193 -15.00 19.58 8.86
N GLU A 194 -15.97 19.36 7.97
CA GLU A 194 -16.75 18.12 7.82
C GLU A 194 -15.87 16.88 7.60
N TYR A 195 -14.72 17.03 6.94
CA TYR A 195 -13.74 15.96 6.77
C TYR A 195 -13.20 15.46 8.11
N ARG A 196 -12.91 16.37 9.05
CA ARG A 196 -12.42 16.03 10.39
C ARG A 196 -13.54 15.53 11.31
N SER A 197 -14.74 16.08 11.20
CA SER A 197 -15.86 15.72 12.08
C SER A 197 -16.53 14.40 11.72
N GLN A 198 -16.36 13.90 10.49
CA GLN A 198 -16.78 12.56 10.07
C GLN A 198 -15.77 11.45 10.39
N GLN A 199 -14.83 11.66 11.31
CA GLN A 199 -14.02 10.58 11.93
C GLN A 199 -14.87 9.62 12.81
N GLY A 200 -16.19 9.75 12.80
CA GLY A 200 -17.11 8.76 13.37
C GLY A 200 -17.00 7.45 12.62
N CYS A 201 -16.37 6.45 13.24
CA CYS A 201 -16.36 5.07 12.77
C CYS A 201 -17.80 4.61 12.47
N SER A 202 -18.08 4.19 11.24
CA SER A 202 -19.16 3.23 11.03
C SER A 202 -18.74 1.94 11.72
N SER A 203 -19.24 1.71 12.95
CA SER A 203 -18.77 0.61 13.80
C SER A 203 -18.93 -0.72 13.06
N LEU A 204 -17.83 -1.48 13.01
CA LEU A 204 -17.88 -2.89 12.60
C LEU A 204 -18.55 -3.67 13.72
N SER A 205 -19.34 -4.69 13.39
CA SER A 205 -19.84 -5.60 14.42
C SER A 205 -18.67 -6.35 15.06
N PRO A 206 -18.78 -6.75 16.35
CA PRO A 206 -17.71 -7.48 17.03
C PRO A 206 -17.24 -8.74 16.27
N GLU A 207 -18.18 -9.50 15.70
CA GLU A 207 -17.89 -10.71 14.91
C GLU A 207 -17.00 -10.42 13.70
N ILE A 208 -17.30 -9.34 12.97
CA ILE A 208 -16.52 -8.92 11.78
C ILE A 208 -15.15 -8.40 12.22
N ALA A 209 -15.10 -7.69 13.36
CA ALA A 209 -13.85 -7.21 13.92
C ALA A 209 -12.95 -8.36 14.39
N GLU A 210 -13.51 -9.42 14.98
CA GLU A 210 -12.76 -10.63 15.33
C GLU A 210 -12.26 -11.38 14.08
N GLU A 211 -13.09 -11.50 13.04
CA GLU A 211 -12.65 -12.12 11.78
C GLU A 211 -11.56 -11.30 11.08
N LEU A 212 -11.69 -9.97 11.03
CA LEU A 212 -10.75 -9.09 10.38
C LEU A 212 -9.51 -8.79 11.22
N PHE A 213 -9.56 -8.81 12.55
CA PHE A 213 -8.46 -8.33 13.40
C PHE A 213 -7.96 -9.36 14.42
N GLY A 214 -8.65 -10.49 14.56
CA GLY A 214 -8.27 -11.57 15.46
C GLY A 214 -6.90 -12.15 15.14
N SER A 215 -6.21 -12.62 16.18
CA SER A 215 -4.88 -13.26 16.11
C SER A 215 -4.96 -14.78 15.90
N GLU A 216 -6.13 -15.39 16.11
CA GLU A 216 -6.30 -16.85 16.26
C GLU A 216 -6.52 -17.62 14.95
N LEU A 217 -6.54 -16.94 13.79
CA LEU A 217 -6.80 -17.60 12.50
C LEU A 217 -5.64 -18.47 11.98
N LEU A 218 -4.49 -18.47 12.65
CA LEU A 218 -3.29 -19.19 12.18
C LEU A 218 -3.30 -20.69 12.50
N ASP A 219 -3.98 -21.15 13.56
CA ASP A 219 -3.84 -22.55 13.99
C ASP A 219 -4.91 -23.52 13.46
N ASN A 220 -6.12 -23.05 13.10
CA ASN A 220 -7.26 -23.97 12.93
C ASN A 220 -7.94 -24.01 11.55
N LYS A 221 -7.50 -23.27 10.54
CA LYS A 221 -8.21 -23.22 9.23
C LYS A 221 -7.38 -23.44 7.96
N SER A 222 -6.07 -23.65 8.03
CA SER A 222 -5.26 -23.82 6.82
C SER A 222 -4.56 -25.18 6.79
N ASN A 223 -4.98 -26.06 5.88
CA ASN A 223 -4.24 -27.26 5.47
C ASN A 223 -3.03 -26.86 4.59
N MET A 224 -2.25 -25.86 5.01
CA MET A 224 -1.10 -25.35 4.27
C MET A 224 0.17 -26.03 4.81
N THR A 225 1.04 -26.43 3.90
CA THR A 225 2.33 -27.06 4.24
C THR A 225 3.26 -26.05 4.92
N LYS A 226 4.16 -26.51 5.80
CA LYS A 226 5.12 -25.63 6.53
C LYS A 226 5.93 -24.69 5.64
N LEU A 227 6.13 -25.03 4.35
CA LEU A 227 6.85 -24.22 3.37
C LEU A 227 6.01 -23.07 2.81
N GLU A 228 4.68 -23.21 2.73
CA GLU A 228 3.78 -22.15 2.31
C GLU A 228 3.65 -21.04 3.37
N ASN A 229 3.93 -21.37 4.64
CA ASN A 229 3.83 -20.43 5.76
C ASN A 229 5.03 -19.47 5.90
N GLY A 230 6.05 -19.62 5.05
CA GLY A 230 7.31 -18.89 5.16
C GLY A 230 8.14 -19.28 6.39
N THR A 231 9.46 -19.27 6.25
CA THR A 231 10.40 -19.61 7.33
C THR A 231 11.26 -18.40 7.65
N ILE A 232 11.47 -18.15 8.94
CA ILE A 232 12.42 -17.15 9.43
C ILE A 232 13.40 -17.87 10.34
N THR A 233 14.68 -17.85 9.99
CA THR A 233 15.77 -18.31 10.85
C THR A 233 16.50 -17.11 11.43
N VAL A 234 16.87 -17.22 12.71
CA VAL A 234 17.60 -16.18 13.43
C VAL A 234 19.01 -16.70 13.67
N ASP A 235 20.00 -15.91 13.28
CA ASP A 235 21.41 -16.22 13.50
C ASP A 235 22.11 -15.05 14.22
N ASN A 236 22.68 -15.38 15.39
CA ASN A 236 23.43 -14.47 16.23
C ASN A 236 24.94 -14.78 16.26
N PHE A 237 25.47 -15.59 15.34
CA PHE A 237 26.88 -15.96 15.28
C PHE A 237 27.64 -15.26 14.15
N LEU A 238 26.99 -15.01 13.01
CA LEU A 238 27.65 -14.43 11.82
C LEU A 238 28.13 -12.99 11.98
N SER A 239 27.56 -12.21 12.90
CA SER A 239 27.99 -10.83 13.17
C SER A 239 28.09 -10.59 14.67
N PRO A 240 29.18 -9.97 15.17
CA PRO A 240 29.27 -9.63 16.60
C PRO A 240 28.27 -8.53 17.00
N ALA A 241 27.88 -7.65 16.06
CA ALA A 241 27.08 -6.46 16.34
C ALA A 241 25.60 -6.57 15.91
N HIS A 242 25.26 -7.50 15.02
CA HIS A 242 23.92 -7.60 14.42
C HIS A 242 23.32 -8.98 14.62
N THR A 243 21.99 -9.04 14.61
CA THR A 243 21.21 -10.27 14.50
C THR A 243 20.85 -10.47 13.03
N LEU A 244 21.13 -11.63 12.45
CA LEU A 244 20.73 -11.96 11.09
C LEU A 244 19.36 -12.63 11.11
N LEU A 245 18.43 -12.12 10.30
CA LEU A 245 17.20 -12.81 9.94
C LEU A 245 17.33 -13.32 8.51
N GLN A 246 17.18 -14.63 8.32
CA GLN A 246 17.04 -15.21 6.99
C GLN A 246 15.59 -15.59 6.78
N ILE A 247 14.96 -14.93 5.82
CA ILE A 247 13.54 -15.04 5.54
C ILE A 247 13.38 -15.75 4.20
N GLN A 248 12.57 -16.80 4.18
CA GLN A 248 12.13 -17.46 2.97
C GLN A 248 10.60 -17.45 2.94
N CYS A 249 10.00 -16.90 1.89
CA CYS A 249 8.54 -16.79 1.77
C CYS A 249 8.10 -16.79 0.30
N LEU A 250 6.79 -16.91 0.07
CA LEU A 250 6.21 -16.77 -1.26
C LEU A 250 6.42 -15.36 -1.80
N ASP A 251 6.75 -15.26 -3.08
CA ASP A 251 6.82 -13.98 -3.76
C ASP A 251 5.42 -13.38 -3.91
N GLN A 252 5.29 -12.10 -3.58
CA GLN A 252 4.05 -11.37 -3.67
C GLN A 252 4.32 -9.88 -3.86
N LYS A 253 3.37 -9.22 -4.53
CA LYS A 253 3.31 -7.76 -4.64
C LYS A 253 3.42 -7.14 -3.24
N GLY A 254 4.24 -6.10 -3.10
CA GLY A 254 4.37 -5.34 -1.86
C GLY A 254 5.14 -6.02 -0.72
N LEU A 255 5.64 -7.25 -0.90
CA LEU A 255 6.33 -8.01 0.16
C LEU A 255 7.44 -7.22 0.88
N PHE A 256 8.24 -6.47 0.12
CA PHE A 256 9.37 -5.72 0.68
C PHE A 256 8.87 -4.54 1.51
N TYR A 257 7.81 -3.88 1.05
CA TYR A 257 7.13 -2.85 1.82
C TYR A 257 6.56 -3.43 3.11
N ASP A 258 5.90 -4.59 3.06
CA ASP A 258 5.30 -5.22 4.24
C ASP A 258 6.36 -5.58 5.30
N ILE A 259 7.52 -6.12 4.88
CA ILE A 259 8.65 -6.44 5.77
C ILE A 259 9.29 -5.17 6.34
N MET A 260 9.56 -4.17 5.50
CA MET A 260 10.15 -2.89 5.92
C MET A 260 9.23 -2.13 6.88
N ARG A 261 7.92 -2.10 6.60
CA ARG A 261 6.90 -1.54 7.49
C ARG A 261 6.90 -2.26 8.83
N THR A 262 6.84 -3.58 8.83
CA THR A 262 6.80 -4.35 10.08
C THR A 262 8.05 -4.11 10.92
N SER A 263 9.20 -4.02 10.25
CA SER A 263 10.47 -3.69 10.91
C SER A 263 10.45 -2.29 11.52
N LYS A 264 9.93 -1.29 10.78
CA LYS A 264 9.70 0.08 11.25
C LYS A 264 8.75 0.13 12.45
N ASP A 265 7.60 -0.54 12.38
CA ASP A 265 6.58 -0.59 13.44
C ASP A 265 7.12 -1.27 14.71
N CYS A 266 8.01 -2.25 14.57
CA CYS A 266 8.68 -2.93 15.69
C CYS A 266 9.92 -2.20 16.23
N ASN A 267 10.23 -0.98 15.74
CA ASN A 267 11.43 -0.23 16.08
C ASN A 267 12.73 -1.01 15.83
N ILE A 268 12.80 -1.73 14.72
CA ILE A 268 13.97 -2.47 14.27
C ILE A 268 14.72 -1.65 13.23
N GLN A 269 16.02 -1.46 13.45
CA GLN A 269 16.93 -0.87 12.47
C GLN A 269 17.56 -1.98 11.63
N ILE A 270 17.57 -1.79 10.32
CA ILE A 270 18.19 -2.75 9.40
C ILE A 270 19.47 -2.10 8.85
N ALA A 271 20.62 -2.63 9.26
CA ALA A 271 21.93 -2.13 8.86
C ALA A 271 22.33 -2.60 7.46
N TYR A 272 21.99 -3.84 7.13
CA TYR A 272 22.21 -4.43 5.81
C TYR A 272 21.04 -5.32 5.45
N GLY A 273 20.60 -5.28 4.20
CA GLY A 273 19.61 -6.21 3.69
C GLY A 273 19.86 -6.60 2.25
N ARG A 274 19.72 -7.89 1.98
CA ARG A 274 19.79 -8.47 0.65
C ARG A 274 18.51 -9.21 0.36
N PHE A 275 17.85 -8.82 -0.72
CA PHE A 275 16.67 -9.48 -1.25
C PHE A 275 17.02 -10.16 -2.56
N ASN A 276 16.94 -11.48 -2.57
CA ASN A 276 17.27 -12.26 -3.75
C ASN A 276 16.10 -12.30 -4.74
N PRO A 277 16.37 -12.46 -6.04
CA PRO A 277 15.34 -12.71 -7.05
C PRO A 277 14.49 -13.94 -6.70
N SER A 278 13.25 -13.94 -7.17
CA SER A 278 12.33 -15.06 -6.99
C SER A 278 12.82 -16.31 -7.75
N VAL A 279 12.85 -17.44 -7.06
CA VAL A 279 13.17 -18.76 -7.62
C VAL A 279 11.98 -19.68 -7.37
N LYS A 280 11.34 -20.15 -8.44
CA LYS A 280 10.14 -21.00 -8.38
C LYS A 280 8.99 -20.40 -7.52
N GLY A 281 8.84 -19.07 -7.53
CA GLY A 281 7.80 -18.37 -6.78
C GLY A 281 8.13 -18.11 -5.30
N TYR A 282 9.33 -18.45 -4.84
CA TYR A 282 9.81 -18.16 -3.49
C TYR A 282 10.93 -17.12 -3.50
N ARG A 283 10.98 -16.28 -2.47
CA ARG A 283 12.06 -15.32 -2.24
C ARG A 283 12.83 -15.63 -0.97
N ASN A 284 14.13 -15.40 -1.05
CA ASN A 284 15.05 -15.46 0.07
C ASN A 284 15.57 -14.06 0.37
N MET A 285 15.65 -13.72 1.66
CA MET A 285 16.09 -12.42 2.12
C MET A 285 16.98 -12.59 3.34
N ASP A 286 18.07 -11.83 3.39
CA ASP A 286 18.96 -11.78 4.55
C ASP A 286 18.95 -10.35 5.08
N LEU A 287 18.53 -10.16 6.33
CA LEU A 287 18.46 -8.86 7.00
C LEU A 287 19.34 -8.86 8.25
N PHE A 288 20.31 -7.96 8.33
CA PHE A 288 21.11 -7.71 9.52
C PHE A 288 20.46 -6.59 10.31
N ILE A 289 19.93 -6.93 11.47
CA ILE A 289 19.08 -6.07 12.26
C ILE A 289 19.65 -5.76 13.64
N GLN A 290 19.25 -4.62 14.18
CA GLN A 290 19.56 -4.10 15.50
C GLN A 290 18.32 -3.45 16.12
N LYS A 291 18.34 -3.30 17.45
CA LYS A 291 17.40 -2.43 18.16
C LYS A 291 17.77 -0.96 17.90
N THR A 292 16.85 -0.04 18.19
CA THR A 292 17.10 1.41 18.09
C THR A 292 18.24 1.93 18.95
N ASP A 293 18.65 1.20 20.00
CA ASP A 293 19.82 1.51 20.82
C ASP A 293 21.15 1.02 20.19
N GLY A 294 21.11 0.53 18.96
CA GLY A 294 22.25 -0.02 18.23
C GLY A 294 22.69 -1.39 18.73
N LYS A 295 21.99 -1.98 19.71
CA LYS A 295 22.34 -3.29 20.24
C LYS A 295 21.72 -4.41 19.44
N LYS A 296 22.43 -5.54 19.49
CA LYS A 296 21.98 -6.81 18.97
C LYS A 296 20.75 -7.32 19.73
N ILE A 297 19.88 -8.05 19.03
CA ILE A 297 18.71 -8.67 19.62
C ILE A 297 19.11 -10.04 20.15
N ILE A 298 19.32 -10.14 21.47
CA ILE A 298 19.76 -11.38 22.13
C ILE A 298 18.59 -12.12 22.79
N ASP A 299 17.60 -11.37 23.27
CA ASP A 299 16.46 -11.91 23.99
C ASP A 299 15.60 -12.85 23.09
N PRO A 300 15.50 -14.15 23.42
CA PRO A 300 14.79 -15.13 22.61
C PRO A 300 13.28 -14.87 22.55
N GLU A 301 12.66 -14.30 23.59
CA GLU A 301 11.23 -14.01 23.59
C GLU A 301 10.92 -12.88 22.60
N TYR A 302 11.73 -11.82 22.62
CA TYR A 302 11.63 -10.73 21.66
C TYR A 302 11.90 -11.20 20.22
N GLN A 303 12.89 -12.07 20.00
CA GLN A 303 13.14 -12.68 18.68
C GLN A 303 11.93 -13.48 18.19
N ALA A 304 11.35 -14.31 19.06
CA ALA A 304 10.18 -15.12 18.73
C ALA A 304 8.97 -14.24 18.40
N SER A 305 8.73 -13.18 19.18
CA SER A 305 7.67 -12.20 18.94
C SER A 305 7.84 -11.49 17.59
N LEU A 306 9.06 -10.99 17.30
CA LEU A 306 9.38 -10.34 16.02
C LEU A 306 9.18 -11.30 14.84
N CYS A 307 9.66 -12.54 14.96
CA CYS A 307 9.50 -13.55 13.90
C CYS A 307 8.03 -13.93 13.69
N SER A 308 7.26 -14.07 14.77
CA SER A 308 5.82 -14.33 14.70
C SER A 308 5.10 -13.20 13.96
N ARG A 309 5.42 -11.96 14.31
CA ARG A 309 4.84 -10.78 13.67
C ARG A 309 5.20 -10.68 12.19
N LEU A 310 6.47 -10.87 11.83
CA LEU A 310 6.89 -10.86 10.42
C LEU A 310 6.18 -11.97 9.62
N LYS A 311 6.03 -13.18 10.19
CA LYS A 311 5.30 -14.27 9.54
C LYS A 311 3.83 -13.91 9.30
N GLU A 312 3.16 -13.34 10.31
CA GLU A 312 1.77 -12.88 10.21
C GLU A 312 1.60 -11.90 9.04
N GLU A 313 2.47 -10.88 8.95
CA GLU A 313 2.38 -9.85 7.92
C GLU A 313 2.79 -10.37 6.53
N MET A 314 3.68 -11.34 6.43
CA MET A 314 4.01 -11.97 5.15
C MET A 314 2.86 -12.85 4.65
N LEU A 315 2.18 -13.57 5.54
CA LEU A 315 1.09 -14.47 5.17
C LEU A 315 -0.21 -13.73 4.86
N HIS A 316 -0.52 -12.71 5.66
CA HIS A 316 -1.78 -11.98 5.61
C HIS A 316 -1.56 -10.46 5.69
N PRO A 317 -0.80 -9.84 4.74
CA PRO A 317 -0.56 -8.40 4.76
C PRO A 317 -1.85 -7.59 4.56
N LEU A 318 -2.87 -8.21 3.96
CA LEU A 318 -4.20 -7.68 3.76
C LEU A 318 -5.22 -8.75 4.12
N ARG A 319 -6.30 -8.36 4.80
CA ARG A 319 -7.35 -9.29 5.23
C ARG A 319 -8.62 -8.99 4.46
N VAL A 320 -9.18 -10.00 3.79
CA VAL A 320 -10.31 -9.86 2.88
C VAL A 320 -11.41 -10.83 3.27
N THR A 321 -12.62 -10.31 3.46
CA THR A 321 -13.83 -11.11 3.72
C THR A 321 -15.06 -10.46 3.08
N ILE A 322 -16.13 -11.22 2.90
CA ILE A 322 -17.44 -10.70 2.49
C ILE A 322 -18.43 -11.05 3.58
N THR A 323 -19.12 -10.05 4.09
CA THR A 323 -20.11 -10.16 5.16
C THR A 323 -21.49 -9.75 4.62
N ASN A 324 -22.54 -9.92 5.42
CA ASN A 324 -23.88 -9.43 5.08
C ASN A 324 -24.21 -8.27 6.00
N ARG A 325 -24.72 -7.18 5.43
CA ARG A 325 -25.22 -6.01 6.15
C ARG A 325 -26.71 -5.88 5.86
N GLY A 326 -27.51 -6.64 6.60
CA GLY A 326 -28.93 -6.82 6.26
C GLY A 326 -29.07 -7.63 4.97
N PRO A 327 -29.80 -7.15 3.96
CA PRO A 327 -29.94 -7.85 2.68
C PRO A 327 -28.72 -7.71 1.77
N ASP A 328 -27.87 -6.70 1.99
CA ASP A 328 -26.75 -6.38 1.09
C ASP A 328 -25.49 -7.17 1.45
N ALA A 329 -24.73 -7.60 0.45
CA ALA A 329 -23.40 -8.15 0.64
C ALA A 329 -22.34 -7.04 0.66
N GLU A 330 -21.45 -7.07 1.65
CA GLU A 330 -20.40 -6.08 1.84
C GLU A 330 -19.02 -6.77 1.79
N LEU A 331 -18.20 -6.43 0.79
CA LEU A 331 -16.80 -6.82 0.71
C LEU A 331 -15.98 -5.87 1.59
N LEU A 332 -15.18 -6.47 2.48
CA LEU A 332 -14.30 -5.77 3.40
C LEU A 332 -12.86 -6.14 3.09
N VAL A 333 -12.01 -5.12 2.92
CA VAL A 333 -10.56 -5.29 2.83
C VAL A 333 -9.92 -4.46 3.94
N ALA A 334 -9.26 -5.11 4.89
CA ALA A 334 -8.52 -4.46 5.95
C ALA A 334 -7.04 -4.36 5.57
N ASN A 335 -6.53 -3.15 5.61
CA ASN A 335 -5.16 -2.76 5.29
C ASN A 335 -4.47 -2.19 6.54
N PRO A 336 -3.37 -2.79 7.01
CA PRO A 336 -2.67 -2.27 8.18
C PRO A 336 -2.05 -0.92 7.87
N VAL A 337 -2.16 0.01 8.82
CA VAL A 337 -1.64 1.36 8.70
C VAL A 337 -0.29 1.44 9.42
N GLU A 338 0.70 2.04 8.76
CA GLU A 338 1.98 2.41 9.39
C GLU A 338 1.78 3.43 10.52
N LEU A 339 2.77 3.55 11.42
CA LEU A 339 2.85 4.67 12.37
C LEU A 339 2.80 6.07 11.72
N SER A 340 3.13 6.18 10.43
CA SER A 340 3.00 7.42 9.65
C SER A 340 1.56 7.78 9.28
N GLY A 341 0.58 6.97 9.70
CA GLY A 341 -0.83 7.17 9.42
C GLY A 341 -1.24 6.77 8.02
N LYS A 342 -0.43 5.97 7.31
CA LYS A 342 -0.69 5.61 5.93
C LYS A 342 -0.61 4.08 5.72
N GLY A 343 -1.54 3.49 4.96
CA GLY A 343 -1.54 2.06 4.67
C GLY A 343 -0.79 1.66 3.39
N ARG A 344 -0.86 0.36 3.06
CA ARG A 344 -0.38 -0.18 1.79
C ARG A 344 -1.08 0.53 0.62
N PRO A 345 -0.32 1.03 -0.38
CA PRO A 345 -0.90 1.77 -1.50
C PRO A 345 -1.64 0.86 -2.48
N ARG A 346 -2.46 1.48 -3.33
CA ARG A 346 -3.19 0.86 -4.46
C ARG A 346 -4.26 -0.18 -4.09
N VAL A 347 -4.58 -0.38 -2.82
CA VAL A 347 -5.63 -1.33 -2.40
C VAL A 347 -6.97 -1.02 -3.07
N PHE A 348 -7.43 0.24 -3.04
CA PHE A 348 -8.68 0.64 -3.71
C PHE A 348 -8.65 0.40 -5.22
N TYR A 349 -7.53 0.71 -5.88
CA TYR A 349 -7.33 0.48 -7.31
C TYR A 349 -7.44 -1.01 -7.66
N ASP A 350 -6.74 -1.87 -6.93
CA ASP A 350 -6.68 -3.31 -7.22
C ASP A 350 -8.04 -3.99 -6.98
N VAL A 351 -8.76 -3.59 -5.92
CA VAL A 351 -10.10 -4.11 -5.62
C VAL A 351 -11.10 -3.70 -6.69
N THR A 352 -11.16 -2.40 -7.04
CA THR A 352 -12.07 -1.91 -8.08
C THR A 352 -11.76 -2.52 -9.44
N CYS A 353 -10.47 -2.74 -9.76
CA CYS A 353 -10.04 -3.42 -10.99
C CYS A 353 -10.56 -4.87 -11.03
N THR A 354 -10.43 -5.57 -9.91
CA THR A 354 -10.88 -6.97 -9.79
C THR A 354 -12.38 -7.06 -9.95
N LEU A 355 -13.14 -6.22 -9.24
CA LEU A 355 -14.60 -6.22 -9.31
C LEU A 355 -15.10 -5.85 -10.71
N LYS A 356 -14.47 -4.89 -11.39
CA LYS A 356 -14.73 -4.58 -12.80
C LYS A 356 -14.48 -5.80 -13.70
N THR A 357 -13.39 -6.53 -13.49
CA THR A 357 -13.03 -7.72 -14.29
C THR A 357 -14.00 -8.87 -14.07
N LEU A 358 -14.56 -8.98 -12.87
CA LEU A 358 -15.60 -9.96 -12.53
C LEU A 358 -17.01 -9.52 -12.95
N GLY A 359 -17.17 -8.33 -13.52
CA GLY A 359 -18.48 -7.78 -13.88
C GLY A 359 -19.37 -7.45 -12.68
N ILE A 360 -18.80 -7.29 -11.48
CA ILE A 360 -19.54 -6.99 -10.24
C ILE A 360 -19.60 -5.48 -10.05
N CYS A 361 -20.82 -4.95 -9.93
CA CYS A 361 -21.05 -3.53 -9.67
C CYS A 361 -20.87 -3.19 -8.20
N ILE A 362 -20.38 -1.97 -7.95
CA ILE A 362 -20.17 -1.43 -6.61
C ILE A 362 -21.25 -0.39 -6.38
N PHE A 363 -22.25 -0.73 -5.58
CA PHE A 363 -23.37 0.16 -5.27
C PHE A 363 -22.95 1.33 -4.38
N SER A 364 -22.08 1.05 -3.41
CA SER A 364 -21.49 2.05 -2.53
C SER A 364 -20.12 1.62 -2.04
N GLY A 365 -19.26 2.58 -1.73
CA GLY A 365 -17.89 2.35 -1.29
C GLY A 365 -17.49 3.36 -0.22
N GLU A 366 -16.81 2.90 0.82
CA GLU A 366 -16.31 3.72 1.92
C GLU A 366 -14.91 3.28 2.34
N ILE A 367 -14.06 4.23 2.74
CA ILE A 367 -12.79 3.96 3.42
C ILE A 367 -12.87 4.53 4.83
N VAL A 368 -12.67 3.67 5.82
CA VAL A 368 -12.83 3.99 7.24
C VAL A 368 -11.56 3.62 8.00
N ARG A 369 -11.19 4.43 8.99
CA ARG A 369 -10.12 4.10 9.93
C ARG A 369 -10.68 3.31 11.11
N HIS A 370 -10.02 2.22 11.47
CA HIS A 370 -10.38 1.38 12.59
C HIS A 370 -9.17 1.12 13.49
N SER A 371 -9.26 1.52 14.75
CA SER A 371 -8.18 1.33 15.73
C SER A 371 -8.43 0.09 16.56
N THR A 372 -7.45 -0.81 16.59
CA THR A 372 -7.39 -1.97 17.49
C THR A 372 -6.41 -1.68 18.62
N SER A 373 -6.33 -2.52 19.65
CA SER A 373 -5.35 -2.37 20.74
C SER A 373 -3.90 -2.30 20.26
N ASN A 374 -3.61 -2.94 19.13
CA ASN A 374 -2.24 -3.16 18.67
C ASN A 374 -1.83 -2.26 17.50
N ARG A 375 -2.78 -1.80 16.67
CA ARG A 375 -2.52 -0.94 15.49
C ARG A 375 -3.80 -0.32 14.90
N GLU A 376 -3.62 0.65 14.01
CA GLU A 376 -4.68 1.21 13.17
C GLU A 376 -4.79 0.46 11.83
N TRP A 377 -6.01 0.41 11.28
CA TRP A 377 -6.35 -0.21 10.01
C TRP A 377 -7.15 0.75 9.13
N GLU A 378 -6.88 0.73 7.82
CA GLU A 378 -7.76 1.25 6.79
C GLU A 378 -8.68 0.10 6.33
N VAL A 379 -9.98 0.26 6.55
CA VAL A 379 -10.98 -0.72 6.12
C VAL A 379 -11.71 -0.16 4.91
N TYR A 380 -11.52 -0.83 3.78
CA TYR A 380 -12.20 -0.55 2.53
C TYR A 380 -13.49 -1.38 2.50
N ARG A 381 -14.63 -0.71 2.45
CA ARG A 381 -15.97 -1.32 2.45
C ARG A 381 -16.60 -1.11 1.08
N PHE A 382 -17.03 -2.18 0.44
CA PHE A 382 -17.73 -2.12 -0.85
C PHE A 382 -19.04 -2.88 -0.73
N ARG A 383 -20.16 -2.19 -0.93
CA ARG A 383 -21.44 -2.87 -1.13
C ARG A 383 -21.53 -3.31 -2.58
N LEU A 384 -21.72 -4.61 -2.74
CA LEU A 384 -21.73 -5.25 -4.05
C LEU A 384 -23.17 -5.43 -4.50
N GLU A 385 -23.43 -5.15 -5.77
CA GLU A 385 -24.67 -5.53 -6.42
C GLU A 385 -24.59 -6.98 -6.90
N GLU A 386 -25.70 -7.71 -6.81
CA GLU A 386 -25.74 -9.10 -7.24
C GLU A 386 -25.56 -9.20 -8.76
N SER A 387 -24.66 -10.08 -9.19
CA SER A 387 -24.43 -10.35 -10.61
C SER A 387 -24.91 -11.75 -10.96
N VAL A 388 -25.37 -11.95 -12.20
CA VAL A 388 -25.86 -13.26 -12.68
C VAL A 388 -24.76 -14.33 -12.61
N GLU A 389 -23.51 -13.95 -12.90
CA GLU A 389 -22.35 -14.86 -12.87
C GLU A 389 -21.85 -15.14 -11.44
N PHE A 390 -21.98 -14.18 -10.53
CA PHE A 390 -21.58 -14.32 -9.13
C PHE A 390 -22.77 -14.02 -8.20
N PRO A 391 -23.68 -14.98 -7.98
CA PRO A 391 -24.76 -14.83 -7.02
C PRO A 391 -24.19 -14.73 -5.61
N LEU A 392 -24.47 -13.63 -4.91
CA LEU A 392 -23.85 -13.29 -3.62
C LEU A 392 -24.44 -14.08 -2.44
N THR A 393 -25.56 -14.78 -2.69
CA THR A 393 -26.19 -15.77 -1.83
C THR A 393 -25.40 -17.08 -1.75
N SER A 394 -24.58 -17.40 -2.75
CA SER A 394 -23.76 -18.61 -2.79
C SER A 394 -22.43 -18.43 -2.05
N SER A 395 -22.17 -19.27 -1.06
CA SER A 395 -20.89 -19.30 -0.34
C SER A 395 -19.70 -19.51 -1.27
N ARG A 396 -19.87 -20.35 -2.30
CA ARG A 396 -18.83 -20.62 -3.32
C ARG A 396 -18.47 -19.36 -4.12
N SER A 397 -19.47 -18.59 -4.55
CA SER A 397 -19.25 -17.35 -5.30
C SER A 397 -18.54 -16.31 -4.44
N ARG A 398 -18.94 -16.18 -3.16
CA ARG A 398 -18.27 -15.29 -2.20
C ARG A 398 -16.81 -15.66 -2.03
N SER A 399 -16.50 -16.94 -1.81
CA SER A 399 -15.11 -17.41 -1.72
C SER A 399 -14.31 -17.12 -2.99
N GLN A 400 -14.90 -17.32 -4.17
CA GLN A 400 -14.23 -17.00 -5.44
C GLN A 400 -13.93 -15.50 -5.59
N ILE A 401 -14.85 -14.62 -5.20
CA ILE A 401 -14.61 -13.17 -5.21
C ILE A 401 -13.46 -12.81 -4.25
N VAL A 402 -13.52 -13.31 -3.00
CA VAL A 402 -12.48 -13.10 -1.98
C VAL A 402 -11.12 -13.57 -2.50
N ASP A 403 -11.06 -14.78 -3.06
CA ASP A 403 -9.82 -15.35 -3.59
C ASP A 403 -9.27 -14.56 -4.77
N ARG A 404 -10.14 -14.08 -5.67
CA ARG A 404 -9.71 -13.26 -6.81
C ARG A 404 -9.19 -11.91 -6.35
N VAL A 405 -9.87 -11.25 -5.41
CA VAL A 405 -9.43 -9.98 -4.82
C VAL A 405 -8.09 -10.17 -4.10
N LYS A 406 -7.93 -11.23 -3.30
CA LYS A 406 -6.65 -11.58 -2.67
C LYS A 406 -5.55 -11.75 -3.72
N ARG A 407 -5.76 -12.59 -4.75
CA ARG A 407 -4.74 -12.80 -5.80
C ARG A 407 -4.31 -11.49 -6.47
N THR A 408 -5.24 -10.60 -6.83
CA THR A 408 -4.89 -9.30 -7.42
C THR A 408 -4.07 -8.42 -6.46
N LEU A 409 -4.49 -8.35 -5.19
CA LEU A 409 -3.79 -7.58 -4.16
C LEU A 409 -2.37 -8.12 -3.89
N MET A 410 -2.20 -9.44 -3.96
CA MET A 410 -0.93 -10.14 -3.78
C MET A 410 -0.11 -10.26 -5.07
N GLY A 411 -0.66 -9.91 -6.23
CA GLY A 411 0.01 -9.98 -7.54
C GLY A 411 0.23 -11.40 -8.07
N TRP A 412 -0.68 -12.33 -7.78
CA TRP A 412 -0.64 -13.75 -8.18
C TRP A 412 -1.51 -14.09 -9.39
#